data_AF-A0A3D0HB16-F1
#
_entry.id   AF-A0A3D0HB16-F1
#
_cell.length_a   1.000
_cell.length_b   1.000
_cell.length_c   1.000
_cell.angle_alpha   90.00
_cell.angle_beta   90.00
_cell.angle_gamma   90.00
#
_symmetry.space_group_name_H-M   'P 1'
#
loop_
_entity.id
_entity.type
_entity.pdbx_description
1 polymer ?
#
loop_
_entity_poly.entity_id
_entity_poly.type
_entity_poly.pdbx_seq_one_letter_code
_entity_poly.pdbx_strand_id
1 'polypeptide(L)'
;MTEAFKLAHIDMTAPRTELHNLLALTGCEVSINNMPAGAAVPFVHKHTANEELYGVLAGKGELYIDGKVVEIQAGDWFRIDPEGHRAIRASEQSAITLICVQTKRGSLGGFTMTDGVLVEEKAPWH
;
A
#
# COMPACT_ATOMS: atom_id res chain seq x y z
N MET A 1 -12.20 26.97 10.44
CA MET A 1 -12.37 26.29 9.13
C MET A 1 -11.99 24.84 9.36
N THR A 2 -12.88 23.89 9.09
CA THR A 2 -12.51 22.47 9.12
C THR A 2 -11.63 22.21 7.91
N GLU A 3 -10.37 21.80 8.11
CA GLU A 3 -9.56 21.24 7.05
C GLU A 3 -10.08 19.83 6.72
N ALA A 4 -11.25 19.77 6.07
CA ALA A 4 -11.88 18.51 5.68
C ALA A 4 -11.09 17.76 4.60
N PHE A 5 -9.99 18.34 4.11
CA PHE A 5 -9.20 17.85 3.00
C PHE A 5 -7.73 18.25 3.14
N LYS A 6 -6.84 17.32 2.78
CA LYS A 6 -5.41 17.56 2.57
C LYS A 6 -4.99 16.99 1.23
N LEU A 7 -4.13 17.71 0.51
CA LEU A 7 -3.55 17.29 -0.76
C LEU A 7 -2.03 17.36 -0.67
N ALA A 8 -1.36 16.31 -1.14
CA ALA A 8 0.08 16.28 -1.33
C ALA A 8 0.38 15.82 -2.76
N HIS A 9 1.39 16.43 -3.39
CA HIS A 9 1.99 15.97 -4.63
C HIS A 9 3.32 15.30 -4.29
N ILE A 10 3.50 14.05 -4.68
CA ILE A 10 4.72 13.28 -4.38
C ILE A 10 5.50 13.00 -5.67
N ASP A 11 6.81 12.84 -5.53
CA ASP A 11 7.65 12.32 -6.60
C ASP A 11 7.44 10.81 -6.72
N MET A 12 6.73 10.39 -7.77
CA MET A 12 6.45 8.99 -8.06
C MET A 12 7.69 8.17 -8.46
N THR A 13 8.84 8.82 -8.65
CA THR A 13 10.12 8.17 -8.98
C THR A 13 11.03 7.97 -7.75
N ALA A 14 10.69 8.58 -6.60
CA ALA A 14 11.47 8.42 -5.38
C ALA A 14 11.49 6.94 -4.93
N PRO A 15 12.60 6.44 -4.34
CA PRO A 15 12.69 5.04 -3.91
C PRO A 15 11.58 4.63 -2.94
N ARG A 16 11.20 5.54 -2.04
CA ARG A 16 10.11 5.34 -1.09
C ARG A 16 9.54 6.69 -0.64
N THR A 17 8.22 6.79 -0.58
CA THR A 17 7.51 7.94 0.00
C THR A 17 6.41 7.43 0.92
N GLU A 18 6.39 7.89 2.17
CA GLU A 18 5.36 7.58 3.17
C GLU A 18 4.35 8.73 3.25
N LEU A 19 3.06 8.41 3.32
CA LEU A 19 1.97 9.38 3.25
C LEU A 19 1.34 9.71 4.61
N HIS A 20 1.64 8.94 5.67
CA HIS A 20 1.02 9.10 6.99
C HIS A 20 1.13 10.54 7.52
N ASN A 21 2.36 11.04 7.66
CA ASN A 21 2.59 12.41 8.15
C ASN A 21 2.20 13.47 7.10
N LEU A 22 2.45 13.21 5.81
CA LEU A 22 2.17 14.15 4.73
C LEU A 22 0.68 14.51 4.63
N LEU A 23 -0.20 13.54 4.83
CA LEU A 23 -1.65 13.71 4.73
C LEU A 23 -2.35 13.67 6.09
N ALA A 24 -1.60 13.58 7.20
CA ALA A 24 -2.11 13.41 8.55
C ALA A 24 -3.13 12.24 8.65
N LEU A 25 -2.79 11.10 8.06
CA LEU A 25 -3.64 9.90 8.08
C LEU A 25 -3.75 9.37 9.51
N THR A 26 -4.95 8.92 9.89
CA THR A 26 -5.20 8.38 11.25
C THR A 26 -5.64 6.92 11.24
N GLY A 27 -6.10 6.40 10.10
CA GLY A 27 -6.56 5.02 9.95
C GLY A 27 -5.51 4.06 9.40
N CYS A 28 -4.43 4.58 8.79
CA CYS A 28 -3.41 3.76 8.14
C CYS A 28 -2.06 4.49 8.01
N GLU A 29 -1.04 3.70 7.68
CA GLU A 29 0.12 4.16 6.92
C GLU A 29 -0.07 3.76 5.46
N VAL A 30 0.38 4.61 4.53
CA VAL A 30 0.47 4.25 3.12
C VAL A 30 1.84 4.67 2.58
N SER A 31 2.53 3.77 1.89
CA SER A 31 3.77 4.08 1.19
C SER A 31 3.77 3.66 -0.28
N ILE A 32 4.36 4.50 -1.12
CA ILE A 32 4.74 4.16 -2.49
C ILE A 32 6.22 3.74 -2.47
N ASN A 33 6.51 2.57 -3.01
CA ASN A 33 7.85 1.98 -3.01
C ASN A 33 8.25 1.65 -4.45
N ASN A 34 9.41 2.13 -4.87
CA ASN A 34 10.00 1.88 -6.18
C ASN A 34 11.31 1.12 -6.00
N MET A 35 11.42 -0.06 -6.60
CA MET A 35 12.64 -0.85 -6.62
C MET A 35 13.12 -1.02 -8.06
N PRO A 36 14.36 -0.59 -8.39
CA PRO A 36 14.93 -0.86 -9.71
C PRO A 36 15.15 -2.37 -9.90
N ALA A 37 15.36 -2.80 -11.14
CA ALA A 37 15.62 -4.21 -11.47
C ALA A 37 16.76 -4.79 -10.60
N GLY A 38 16.55 -5.99 -10.06
CA GLY A 38 17.48 -6.69 -9.17
C GLY A 38 17.54 -6.15 -7.73
N ALA A 39 16.90 -5.01 -7.41
CA ALA A 39 16.85 -4.52 -6.03
C ALA A 39 15.88 -5.33 -5.17
N ALA A 40 16.22 -5.48 -3.89
CA ALA A 40 15.45 -6.24 -2.92
C ALA A 40 15.42 -5.55 -1.57
N VAL A 41 14.32 -5.74 -0.83
CA VAL A 41 14.30 -5.45 0.61
C VAL A 41 15.30 -6.41 1.29
N PRO A 42 16.32 -5.91 2.01
CA PRO A 42 17.46 -6.74 2.45
C PRO A 42 17.17 -7.57 3.70
N PHE A 43 15.92 -7.62 4.17
CA PHE A 43 15.51 -8.34 5.36
C PHE A 43 14.10 -8.92 5.20
N VAL A 44 13.88 -10.06 5.86
CA VAL A 44 12.54 -10.61 6.06
C VAL A 44 11.96 -10.00 7.33
N HIS A 45 10.70 -9.57 7.28
CA HIS A 45 10.02 -8.97 8.43
C HIS A 45 8.59 -9.47 8.57
N LYS A 46 8.00 -9.18 9.73
CA LYS A 46 6.57 -9.36 10.03
C LYS A 46 6.09 -8.24 10.92
N HIS A 47 4.78 -8.10 11.04
CA HIS A 47 4.18 -7.11 11.93
C HIS A 47 3.68 -7.77 13.22
N THR A 48 3.34 -6.93 14.20
CA THR A 48 2.78 -7.36 15.48
C THR A 48 1.26 -7.25 15.51
N ALA A 49 0.70 -6.26 14.83
CA ALA A 49 -0.74 -5.96 14.86
C ALA A 49 -1.34 -5.54 13.51
N ASN A 50 -0.52 -5.06 12.58
CA ASN A 50 -1.01 -4.52 11.32
C ASN A 50 -1.00 -5.58 10.21
N GLU A 51 -2.11 -5.68 9.49
CA GLU A 51 -2.09 -6.30 8.17
C GLU A 51 -1.61 -5.28 7.13
N GLU A 52 -1.09 -5.78 6.02
CA GLU A 52 -0.70 -4.94 4.89
C GLU A 52 -1.40 -5.41 3.62
N LEU A 53 -2.07 -4.47 2.97
CA LEU A 53 -2.55 -4.62 1.60
C LEU A 53 -1.49 -4.04 0.66
N TYR A 54 -1.02 -4.85 -0.28
CA TYR A 54 -0.14 -4.42 -1.36
C TYR A 54 -0.90 -4.40 -2.68
N GLY A 55 -0.55 -3.42 -3.51
CA GLY A 55 -0.91 -3.38 -4.92
C GLY A 55 0.33 -3.14 -5.78
N VAL A 56 0.55 -3.99 -6.78
CA VAL A 56 1.60 -3.76 -7.77
C VAL A 56 1.07 -2.79 -8.83
N LEU A 57 1.57 -1.56 -8.83
CA LEU A 57 1.12 -0.50 -9.73
C LEU A 57 1.78 -0.59 -11.10
N ALA A 58 3.05 -1.03 -11.15
CA ALA A 58 3.82 -1.17 -12.38
C ALA A 58 4.94 -2.20 -12.22
N GLY A 59 5.36 -2.78 -13.34
CA GLY A 59 6.51 -3.69 -13.39
C GLY A 59 6.23 -5.08 -12.83
N LYS A 60 7.29 -5.78 -12.41
CA LYS A 60 7.19 -7.15 -11.88
C LYS A 60 8.37 -7.50 -10.96
N GLY A 61 8.15 -8.48 -10.11
CA GLY A 61 9.11 -8.95 -9.14
C GLY A 61 8.62 -10.20 -8.43
N GLU A 62 9.08 -10.38 -7.20
CA GLU A 62 8.78 -11.55 -6.42
C GLU A 62 8.52 -11.17 -4.96
N LEU A 63 7.53 -11.84 -4.37
CA LEU A 63 7.24 -11.84 -2.95
C LEU A 63 7.81 -13.13 -2.34
N TYR A 64 8.73 -12.98 -1.39
CA TYR A 64 9.00 -14.02 -0.41
C TYR A 64 7.91 -13.96 0.68
N ILE A 65 7.25 -15.08 0.95
CA ILE A 65 6.27 -15.23 2.02
C ILE A 65 6.35 -16.62 2.65
N ASP A 66 6.63 -16.68 3.95
CA ASP A 66 6.66 -17.93 4.76
C ASP A 66 7.44 -19.08 4.12
N GLY A 67 8.64 -18.78 3.61
CA GLY A 67 9.52 -19.77 2.98
C GLY A 67 9.23 -20.07 1.52
N LYS A 68 8.23 -19.42 0.92
CA LYS A 68 7.88 -19.55 -0.50
C LYS A 68 8.21 -18.27 -1.25
N VAL A 69 8.46 -18.41 -2.54
CA VAL A 69 8.63 -17.29 -3.47
C VAL A 69 7.48 -17.35 -4.47
N VAL A 70 6.81 -16.21 -4.66
CA VAL A 70 5.68 -16.06 -5.59
C VAL A 70 5.99 -14.89 -6.51
N GLU A 71 5.79 -15.08 -7.82
CA GLU A 71 5.90 -13.99 -8.79
C GLU A 71 4.74 -13.01 -8.61
N ILE A 72 5.05 -11.72 -8.73
CA ILE A 72 4.06 -10.64 -8.66
C ILE A 72 4.29 -9.66 -9.81
N GLN A 73 3.22 -9.11 -10.38
CA GLN A 73 3.26 -8.18 -11.50
C GLN A 73 2.16 -7.12 -11.43
N ALA A 74 2.28 -6.09 -12.24
CA ALA A 74 1.30 -4.99 -12.31
C ALA A 74 -0.14 -5.51 -12.40
N GLY A 75 -1.00 -5.01 -11.53
CA GLY A 75 -2.40 -5.44 -11.38
C GLY A 75 -2.63 -6.48 -10.29
N ASP A 76 -1.57 -7.12 -9.76
CA ASP A 76 -1.72 -8.02 -8.61
C ASP A 76 -1.96 -7.24 -7.32
N TRP A 77 -2.87 -7.77 -6.50
CA TRP A 77 -3.17 -7.29 -5.16
C TRP A 77 -3.11 -8.45 -4.18
N PHE A 78 -2.49 -8.23 -3.03
CA PHE A 78 -2.37 -9.25 -2.01
C PHE A 78 -2.37 -8.64 -0.61
N ARG A 79 -2.92 -9.41 0.32
CA ARG A 79 -3.03 -9.05 1.72
C ARG A 79 -2.16 -9.99 2.54
N ILE A 80 -1.33 -9.45 3.42
CA ILE A 80 -0.48 -10.24 4.30
C ILE A 80 -0.86 -9.96 5.75
N ASP A 81 -1.29 -11.01 6.45
CA ASP A 81 -1.55 -10.99 7.90
C ASP A 81 -0.29 -10.59 8.68
N PRO A 82 -0.42 -10.00 9.89
CA PRO A 82 0.70 -9.64 10.75
C PRO A 82 1.78 -10.71 10.87
N GLU A 83 1.39 -11.99 10.97
CA GLU A 83 2.29 -13.13 11.21
C GLU A 83 3.15 -13.50 9.99
N GLY A 84 2.74 -13.13 8.76
CA GLY A 84 3.43 -13.53 7.54
C GLY A 84 4.84 -12.95 7.44
N HIS A 85 5.84 -13.81 7.30
CA HIS A 85 7.24 -13.41 7.15
C HIS A 85 7.51 -13.03 5.69
N ARG A 86 7.73 -11.74 5.42
CA ARG A 86 7.74 -11.18 4.06
C ARG A 86 9.03 -10.46 3.70
N ALA A 87 9.38 -10.53 2.43
CA ALA A 87 10.33 -9.64 1.76
C ALA A 87 9.94 -9.52 0.28
N ILE A 88 10.15 -8.37 -0.34
CA ILE A 88 9.82 -8.16 -1.75
C ILE A 88 11.09 -7.77 -2.50
N ARG A 89 11.22 -8.25 -3.74
CA ARG A 89 12.25 -7.81 -4.68
C ARG A 89 11.68 -7.51 -6.05
N ALA A 90 12.35 -6.63 -6.78
CA ALA A 90 12.14 -6.46 -8.21
C ALA A 90 12.70 -7.67 -8.96
N SER A 91 12.18 -7.93 -10.16
CA SER A 91 12.80 -8.93 -11.04
C SER A 91 14.17 -8.46 -11.56
N GLU A 92 15.01 -9.37 -12.02
CA GLU A 92 16.32 -9.02 -12.60
C GLU A 92 16.21 -8.18 -13.89
N GLN A 93 15.05 -8.19 -14.56
CA GLN A 93 14.85 -7.53 -15.86
C GLN A 93 13.84 -6.37 -15.82
N SER A 94 13.23 -6.08 -14.67
CA SER A 94 12.19 -5.06 -14.56
C SER A 94 12.16 -4.48 -13.15
N ALA A 95 12.05 -3.15 -13.08
CA ALA A 95 11.70 -2.47 -11.85
C ALA A 95 10.28 -2.86 -11.40
N ILE A 96 9.93 -2.53 -10.16
CA ILE A 96 8.57 -2.69 -9.62
C ILE A 96 8.18 -1.46 -8.81
N THR A 97 6.92 -1.04 -8.97
CA THR A 97 6.28 0.02 -8.17
C THR A 97 5.14 -0.58 -7.37
N LEU A 98 5.15 -0.38 -6.06
CA LEU A 98 4.18 -0.94 -5.12
C LEU A 98 3.53 0.17 -4.31
N ILE A 99 2.23 0.07 -4.10
CA ILE A 99 1.58 0.69 -2.95
C ILE A 99 1.52 -0.34 -1.81
N CYS A 100 1.89 0.08 -0.60
CA CYS A 100 1.69 -0.68 0.62
C CYS A 100 0.75 0.13 1.53
N VAL A 101 -0.33 -0.48 1.98
CA VAL A 101 -1.31 0.11 2.91
C VAL A 101 -1.31 -0.72 4.18
N GLN A 102 -0.82 -0.14 5.26
CA GLN A 102 -0.72 -0.78 6.55
C GLN A 102 -1.86 -0.31 7.46
N THR A 103 -2.66 -1.27 7.95
CA THR A 103 -3.81 -1.01 8.82
C THR A 103 -3.84 -1.99 9.97
N LYS A 104 -4.42 -1.61 11.11
CA LYS A 104 -4.59 -2.55 12.23
C LYS A 104 -5.53 -3.68 11.80
N ARG A 105 -5.08 -4.93 11.90
CA ARG A 105 -5.90 -6.08 11.51
C ARG A 105 -7.24 -6.06 12.26
N GLY A 106 -8.33 -6.18 11.51
CA GLY A 106 -9.68 -6.23 12.07
C GLY A 106 -10.16 -4.91 12.69
N SER A 107 -9.52 -3.77 12.38
CA SER A 107 -9.98 -2.47 12.86
C SER A 107 -11.03 -1.81 11.98
N LEU A 108 -11.32 -2.35 10.80
CA LEU A 108 -12.36 -1.81 9.91
C LEU A 108 -13.73 -1.95 10.59
N GLY A 109 -14.39 -0.81 10.82
CA GLY A 109 -15.76 -0.73 11.34
C GLY A 109 -16.78 -0.86 10.21
N GLY A 110 -17.70 0.11 10.12
CA GLY A 110 -18.54 0.25 8.93
C GLY A 110 -17.68 0.44 7.67
N PHE A 111 -18.20 0.00 6.54
CA PHE A 111 -17.58 0.15 5.23
C PHE A 111 -18.66 0.36 4.15
N THR A 112 -18.31 1.09 3.10
CA THR A 112 -19.23 1.37 1.97
C THR A 112 -20.55 1.96 2.48
N MET A 113 -21.71 1.40 2.10
CA MET A 113 -23.04 1.89 2.49
C MET A 113 -23.38 1.73 3.99
N THR A 114 -22.55 1.01 4.75
CA THR A 114 -22.76 0.87 6.21
C THR A 114 -22.07 1.97 7.02
N ASP A 115 -21.25 2.79 6.37
CA ASP A 115 -20.57 3.96 6.97
C ASP A 115 -20.89 5.26 6.21
N GLY A 116 -21.01 5.17 4.88
CA GLY A 116 -21.32 6.30 4.02
C GLY A 116 -22.79 6.72 4.07
N VAL A 117 -23.01 8.04 4.15
CA VAL A 117 -24.34 8.68 4.10
C VAL A 117 -24.45 9.47 2.80
N LEU A 118 -25.50 9.20 2.02
CA LEU A 118 -25.81 10.01 0.84
C LEU A 118 -26.32 11.39 1.27
N VAL A 119 -25.78 12.44 0.68
CA VAL A 119 -26.25 13.81 0.82
C VAL A 119 -26.95 14.25 -0.47
N GLU A 120 -27.89 15.20 -0.37
CA GLU A 120 -28.66 15.68 -1.53
C GLU A 120 -27.85 16.54 -2.50
N GLU A 121 -26.71 17.08 -2.04
CA GLU A 121 -25.81 17.92 -2.84
C GLU A 121 -25.30 17.17 -4.08
N LYS A 122 -25.25 17.88 -5.22
CA LYS A 122 -24.71 17.34 -6.47
C LYS A 122 -23.39 18.01 -6.81
N ALA A 123 -22.44 17.19 -7.24
CA ALA A 123 -21.20 17.67 -7.81
C ALA A 123 -21.45 18.39 -9.16
N PRO A 124 -20.59 19.34 -9.57
CA PRO A 124 -20.80 20.12 -10.80
C PRO A 124 -20.68 19.32 -12.11
N TRP A 125 -20.34 18.02 -12.03
CA TRP A 125 -20.28 17.10 -13.16
C TRP A 125 -21.53 16.19 -13.26
N HIS A 126 -22.58 16.47 -12.47
CA HIS A 126 -23.86 15.77 -12.45
C HIS A 126 -25.07 16.71 -12.46
#